data_AF-A0A183F6N8-F1
#
_entry.id   AF-A0A183F6N8-F1
#
_cell.length_a   1.000
_cell.length_b   1.000
_cell.length_c   1.000
_cell.angle_alpha   90.00
_cell.angle_beta   90.00
_cell.angle_gamma   90.00
#
_symmetry.space_group_name_H-M   'P 1'
#
loop_
_entity.id
_entity.type
_entity.pdbx_description
1 polymer ?
#
loop_
_entity_poly.entity_id
_entity_poly.type
_entity_poly.pdbx_seq_one_letter_code
_entity_poly.pdbx_strand_id
1 'polypeptide(L)'
;MIYDCCFVQICIRIADDELCVVVALNSSSVSDHPHCAAFLRWNGCELALVRKLVMDHETCCVKVVADERSMGQLQPLLHRKLAAWPHIVVVGTCSAHCYLFNFDVPEEFQDHSADVPLAIKLTDGLLPFHERSDFLYVSADQSSGQNIRRRIPSATITVTCIGFLERSRTVLVGFSFGGIMTISLTSCPTIDPLVYPSSGAVRFIVPLEPDDDPRMHLWFFAAFGATGAKPLQLCLYEAMFPEEETVPIQQRTWNKPMISPKLLIPVEDSIKWVSAQTLVRERSDPRGPEDSMRESFRLGAFRSIRM
;
A
#
# COMPACT_ATOMS: atom_id res chain seq x y z
N MET A 1 -26.74 14.69 1.52
CA MET A 1 -25.79 15.74 1.95
C MET A 1 -24.45 15.44 1.31
N ILE A 2 -23.94 16.37 0.51
CA ILE A 2 -22.68 16.22 -0.22
C ILE A 2 -21.57 16.62 0.76
N TYR A 3 -20.68 15.68 1.07
CA TYR A 3 -19.49 15.90 1.89
C TYR A 3 -18.51 16.80 1.11
N ASP A 4 -18.00 17.87 1.73
CA ASP A 4 -16.97 18.74 1.13
C ASP A 4 -15.64 17.97 1.08
N CYS A 5 -15.28 17.51 -0.12
CA CYS A 5 -14.03 16.85 -0.53
C CYS A 5 -13.76 15.41 0.00
N CYS A 6 -13.96 14.45 -0.92
CA CYS A 6 -13.64 13.02 -0.76
C CYS A 6 -12.26 12.68 -1.37
N PHE A 7 -11.42 11.93 -0.66
CA PHE A 7 -10.42 11.09 -1.32
C PHE A 7 -11.14 9.82 -1.79
N VAL A 8 -11.41 9.75 -3.09
CA VAL A 8 -11.98 8.55 -3.72
C VAL A 8 -10.81 7.64 -4.12
N GLN A 9 -10.96 6.33 -3.85
CA GLN A 9 -10.97 5.29 -4.90
C GLN A 9 -10.20 4.02 -4.52
N ILE A 10 -10.91 2.95 -4.15
CA ILE A 10 -10.60 1.57 -4.61
C ILE A 10 -11.92 0.83 -4.84
N CYS A 11 -12.01 0.16 -5.99
CA CYS A 11 -13.06 -0.82 -6.27
C CYS A 11 -12.66 -2.18 -5.67
N ILE A 12 -13.55 -2.74 -4.87
CA ILE A 12 -13.54 -4.14 -4.45
C ILE A 12 -14.44 -4.89 -5.44
N ARG A 13 -13.97 -6.00 -6.02
CA ARG A 13 -14.86 -6.94 -6.70
C ARG A 13 -15.20 -8.07 -5.72
N ILE A 14 -16.49 -8.22 -5.44
CA ILE A 14 -17.00 -9.34 -4.62
C ILE A 14 -17.12 -10.59 -5.51
N ALA A 15 -17.26 -11.77 -4.90
CA ALA A 15 -17.39 -13.07 -5.57
C ALA A 15 -18.50 -13.09 -6.66
N ASP A 16 -19.58 -12.32 -6.49
CA ASP A 16 -20.73 -12.26 -7.40
C ASP A 16 -20.59 -11.25 -8.57
N ASP A 17 -19.37 -10.84 -8.92
CA ASP A 17 -19.07 -9.75 -9.87
C ASP A 17 -19.66 -8.38 -9.50
N GLU A 18 -20.15 -8.25 -8.27
CA GLU A 18 -20.65 -6.98 -7.76
C GLU A 18 -19.52 -6.00 -7.48
N LEU A 19 -19.70 -4.78 -7.99
CA LEU A 19 -18.79 -3.68 -7.78
C LEU A 19 -19.06 -3.04 -6.43
N CYS A 20 -18.10 -3.13 -5.52
CA CYS A 20 -18.11 -2.38 -4.28
C CYS A 20 -16.99 -1.34 -4.29
N VAL A 21 -17.15 -0.27 -3.52
CA VAL A 21 -16.18 0.83 -3.45
C VAL A 21 -15.94 1.18 -1.99
N VAL A 22 -14.68 1.32 -1.63
CA VAL A 22 -14.30 1.93 -0.36
C VAL A 22 -13.85 3.36 -0.61
N VAL A 23 -14.40 4.29 0.16
CA VAL A 23 -14.04 5.71 0.11
C VAL A 23 -13.63 6.21 1.48
N ALA A 24 -12.68 7.14 1.51
CA ALA A 24 -12.32 7.87 2.71
C ALA A 24 -12.84 9.31 2.59
N LEU A 25 -13.54 9.75 3.61
CA LEU A 25 -14.34 10.98 3.61
C LEU A 25 -13.86 11.86 4.75
N ASN A 26 -13.65 13.14 4.44
CA ASN A 26 -13.50 14.19 5.43
C ASN A 26 -14.64 15.19 5.21
N SER A 27 -15.14 15.77 6.29
CA SER A 27 -16.17 16.80 6.25
C SER A 27 -15.78 17.94 7.17
N SER A 28 -15.73 19.15 6.63
CA SER A 28 -15.63 20.38 7.43
C SER A 28 -17.00 20.85 7.95
N SER A 29 -18.10 20.36 7.35
CA SER A 29 -19.47 20.76 7.68
C SER A 29 -20.13 19.92 8.77
N VAL A 30 -19.51 18.80 9.15
CA VAL A 30 -20.01 17.89 10.19
C VAL A 30 -19.08 18.00 11.40
N SER A 31 -19.63 18.40 12.56
CA SER A 31 -18.86 18.45 13.81
C SER A 31 -18.68 17.07 14.44
N ASP A 32 -19.70 16.22 14.33
CA ASP A 32 -19.73 14.90 14.95
C ASP A 32 -19.24 13.84 13.96
N HIS A 33 -18.03 13.32 14.21
CA HIS A 33 -17.34 12.38 13.32
C HIS A 33 -17.06 12.93 11.91
N PRO A 34 -16.25 13.99 11.79
CA PRO A 34 -15.92 14.63 10.51
C PRO A 34 -15.16 13.70 9.55
N HIS A 35 -14.54 12.64 10.06
CA HIS A 35 -13.70 11.74 9.28
C HIS A 35 -14.27 10.32 9.33
N CYS A 36 -14.45 9.70 8.17
CA CYS A 36 -14.93 8.33 8.11
C CYS A 36 -14.42 7.58 6.87
N ALA A 37 -14.43 6.25 6.94
CA ALA A 37 -14.39 5.41 5.75
C ALA A 37 -15.77 4.83 5.49
N ALA A 38 -16.18 4.79 4.24
CA ALA A 38 -17.47 4.25 3.83
C ALA A 38 -17.31 3.12 2.83
N PHE A 39 -18.17 2.11 2.99
CA PHE A 39 -18.31 1.00 2.07
C PHE A 39 -19.60 1.18 1.27
N LEU A 40 -19.46 1.21 -0.04
CA LEU A 40 -20.53 1.42 -1.01
C LEU A 40 -20.67 0.18 -1.89
N ARG A 41 -21.89 -0.19 -2.24
CA ARG A 41 -22.20 -1.31 -3.13
C ARG A 41 -22.97 -0.81 -4.33
N TRP A 42 -22.54 -1.19 -5.52
CA TRP A 42 -23.29 -0.94 -6.75
C TRP A 42 -24.48 -1.88 -6.82
N ASN A 43 -25.68 -1.33 -6.89
CA ASN A 43 -26.93 -2.11 -6.97
C ASN A 43 -27.46 -2.28 -8.40
N GLY A 44 -26.67 -1.91 -9.43
CA GLY A 44 -27.10 -1.90 -10.82
C GLY A 44 -27.51 -0.51 -11.35
N CYS A 45 -27.79 0.46 -10.48
CA CYS A 45 -28.22 1.81 -10.85
C CYS A 45 -27.42 2.91 -10.14
N GLU A 46 -27.08 2.72 -8.86
CA GLU A 46 -26.33 3.67 -8.05
C GLU A 46 -25.41 2.97 -7.04
N LEU A 47 -24.47 3.74 -6.49
CA LEU A 47 -23.68 3.31 -5.34
C LEU A 47 -24.49 3.53 -4.07
N ALA A 48 -25.01 2.44 -3.51
CA ALA A 48 -25.73 2.45 -2.25
C ALA A 48 -24.75 2.38 -1.08
N LEU A 49 -24.97 3.20 -0.05
CA LEU A 49 -24.20 3.13 1.18
C LEU A 49 -24.52 1.87 1.96
N VAL A 50 -23.49 1.08 2.27
CA VAL A 50 -23.61 -0.14 3.08
C VAL A 50 -23.22 0.15 4.53
N ARG A 51 -22.12 0.86 4.75
CA ARG A 51 -21.62 1.15 6.10
C ARG A 51 -20.67 2.34 6.14
N LYS A 52 -20.62 3.05 7.27
CA LYS A 52 -19.60 4.05 7.61
C LYS A 52 -18.88 3.65 8.90
N LEU A 53 -17.57 3.87 8.94
CA LEU A 53 -16.73 3.71 10.14
C LEU A 53 -16.08 5.05 10.46
N VAL A 54 -16.17 5.48 11.71
CA VAL A 54 -15.53 6.69 12.22
C VAL A 54 -14.01 6.54 12.18
N MET A 55 -13.33 7.63 11.81
CA MET A 55 -11.88 7.77 11.89
C MET A 55 -11.54 8.87 12.90
N ASP A 56 -10.59 8.61 13.78
CA ASP A 56 -10.18 9.58 14.81
C ASP A 56 -9.37 10.77 14.22
N HIS A 57 -8.83 10.59 13.02
CA HIS A 57 -7.97 11.56 12.35
C HIS A 57 -8.40 11.78 10.90
N GLU A 58 -8.05 12.95 10.36
CA GLU A 58 -8.31 13.30 8.97
C GLU A 58 -7.69 12.26 8.03
N THR A 59 -8.51 11.71 7.15
CA THR A 59 -8.09 10.68 6.20
C THR A 59 -7.34 11.31 5.03
N CYS A 60 -6.24 10.71 4.59
CA CYS A 60 -5.38 11.29 3.55
C CYS A 60 -5.18 10.35 2.36
N CYS A 61 -5.26 9.04 2.59
CA CYS A 61 -5.27 8.05 1.53
C CYS A 61 -5.93 6.76 2.01
N VAL A 62 -6.46 5.98 1.08
CA VAL A 62 -7.04 4.67 1.34
C VAL A 62 -6.49 3.66 0.33
N LYS A 63 -6.39 2.39 0.71
CA LYS A 63 -6.05 1.26 -0.15
C LYS A 63 -6.76 0.00 0.32
N VAL A 64 -7.46 -0.69 -0.58
CA VAL A 64 -7.85 -2.08 -0.35
C VAL A 64 -6.65 -2.93 -0.76
N VAL A 65 -6.05 -3.59 0.22
CA VAL A 65 -4.84 -4.41 0.01
C VAL A 65 -5.20 -5.87 -0.24
N ALA A 66 -6.37 -6.31 0.23
CA ALA A 66 -6.95 -7.60 -0.13
C ALA A 66 -8.46 -7.45 -0.23
N ASP A 67 -9.03 -7.79 -1.38
CA ASP A 67 -10.47 -8.00 -1.56
C ASP A 67 -10.85 -9.45 -1.27
N GLU A 68 -12.13 -9.77 -1.32
CA GLU A 68 -12.63 -11.12 -1.04
C GLU A 68 -12.04 -12.19 -1.98
N ARG A 69 -11.78 -11.84 -3.24
CA ARG A 69 -11.19 -12.76 -4.23
C ARG A 69 -9.74 -13.09 -3.89
N SER A 70 -8.93 -12.07 -3.60
CA SER A 70 -7.53 -12.23 -3.22
C SER A 70 -7.39 -12.84 -1.82
N MET A 71 -8.34 -12.62 -0.92
CA MET A 71 -8.35 -13.23 0.41
C MET A 71 -8.31 -14.77 0.35
N GLY A 72 -8.93 -15.42 -0.64
CA GLY A 72 -8.86 -16.88 -0.78
C GLY A 72 -7.43 -17.41 -0.94
N GLN A 73 -6.56 -16.65 -1.61
CA GLN A 73 -5.14 -17.01 -1.78
C GLN A 73 -4.26 -16.52 -0.63
N LEU A 74 -4.59 -15.35 -0.06
CA LEU A 74 -3.82 -14.71 0.99
C LEU A 74 -4.08 -15.29 2.38
N GLN A 75 -5.30 -15.74 2.68
CA GLN A 75 -5.71 -16.22 4.01
C GLN A 75 -4.74 -17.20 4.69
N PRO A 76 -4.25 -18.30 4.05
CA PRO A 76 -3.33 -19.24 4.72
C PRO A 76 -1.96 -18.64 5.04
N LEU A 77 -1.66 -17.47 4.47
CA LEU A 77 -0.37 -16.82 4.48
C LEU A 77 -0.32 -15.56 5.37
N LEU A 78 -1.47 -15.16 5.94
CA LEU A 78 -1.65 -13.98 6.79
C LEU A 78 -1.56 -14.31 8.28
N HIS A 79 -1.37 -13.27 9.10
CA HIS A 79 -1.55 -13.37 10.54
C HIS A 79 -2.97 -13.87 10.88
N ARG A 80 -3.11 -14.75 11.88
CA ARG A 80 -4.38 -15.41 12.24
C ARG A 80 -5.58 -14.46 12.38
N LYS A 81 -5.37 -13.26 12.92
CA LYS A 81 -6.45 -12.25 13.05
C LYS A 81 -6.90 -11.69 11.70
N LEU A 82 -5.96 -11.40 10.80
CA LEU A 82 -6.23 -10.86 9.48
C LEU A 82 -6.79 -11.94 8.54
N ALA A 83 -6.36 -13.19 8.72
CA ALA A 83 -6.89 -14.33 8.00
C ALA A 83 -8.40 -14.55 8.24
N ALA A 84 -8.96 -14.04 9.34
CA ALA A 84 -10.39 -14.12 9.61
C ALA A 84 -11.20 -13.00 8.92
N TRP A 85 -10.55 -11.99 8.33
CA TRP A 85 -11.23 -10.88 7.70
C TRP A 85 -11.64 -11.21 6.26
N PRO A 86 -12.82 -10.76 5.79
CA PRO A 86 -13.28 -10.99 4.42
C PRO A 86 -12.54 -10.14 3.39
N HIS A 87 -11.95 -9.04 3.82
CA HIS A 87 -11.13 -8.13 3.02
C HIS A 87 -10.28 -7.28 3.97
N ILE A 88 -9.23 -6.63 3.47
CA ILE A 88 -8.35 -5.78 4.26
C ILE A 88 -8.27 -4.41 3.60
N VAL A 89 -8.69 -3.39 4.35
CA VAL A 89 -8.60 -1.98 4.01
C VAL A 89 -7.53 -1.34 4.87
N VAL A 90 -6.74 -0.47 4.25
CA VAL A 90 -5.74 0.35 4.90
C VAL A 90 -6.06 1.82 4.66
N VAL A 91 -6.11 2.63 5.71
CA VAL A 91 -6.31 4.08 5.65
C VAL A 91 -5.15 4.79 6.31
N GLY A 92 -4.52 5.68 5.55
CA GLY A 92 -3.50 6.60 6.04
C GLY A 92 -4.13 7.94 6.39
N THR A 93 -3.66 8.57 7.45
CA THR A 93 -4.25 9.79 8.00
C THR A 93 -3.22 10.90 8.20
N CYS A 94 -3.70 12.08 8.58
CA CYS A 94 -2.87 13.09 9.23
C CYS A 94 -2.37 12.56 10.59
N SER A 95 -1.32 13.16 11.12
CA SER A 95 -0.71 12.75 12.38
C SER A 95 -0.04 11.37 12.39
N ALA A 96 0.36 10.84 11.22
CA ALA A 96 1.06 9.55 11.11
C ALA A 96 0.34 8.32 11.69
N HIS A 97 -0.98 8.20 11.53
CA HIS A 97 -1.70 6.95 11.80
C HIS A 97 -2.01 6.18 10.52
N CYS A 98 -1.95 4.84 10.60
CA CYS A 98 -2.27 3.93 9.52
C CYS A 98 -3.18 2.83 10.03
N TYR A 99 -4.48 2.95 9.75
CA TYR A 99 -5.49 2.03 10.23
C TYR A 99 -5.66 0.85 9.29
N LEU A 100 -5.62 -0.37 9.82
CA LEU A 100 -5.96 -1.62 9.15
C LEU A 100 -7.29 -2.13 9.70
N PHE A 101 -8.24 -2.40 8.82
CA PHE A 101 -9.58 -2.85 9.21
C PHE A 101 -10.31 -3.55 8.06
N ASN A 102 -11.48 -4.10 8.36
CA ASN A 102 -12.45 -4.65 7.45
C ASN A 102 -13.85 -4.09 7.78
N PHE A 103 -14.75 -4.06 6.82
CA PHE A 103 -16.15 -3.63 7.02
C PHE A 103 -17.04 -4.78 7.51
N ASP A 104 -16.59 -5.50 8.52
CA ASP A 104 -17.44 -6.44 9.24
C ASP A 104 -18.19 -5.71 10.36
N VAL A 105 -19.47 -6.03 10.53
CA VAL A 105 -20.35 -5.32 11.45
C VAL A 105 -20.54 -6.21 12.68
N PRO A 106 -20.03 -5.80 13.86
CA PRO A 106 -20.29 -6.54 15.08
C PRO A 106 -21.80 -6.70 15.31
N GLU A 107 -22.23 -7.81 15.90
CA GLU A 107 -23.66 -8.13 16.10
C GLU A 107 -24.45 -6.99 16.77
N GLU A 108 -23.81 -6.33 17.75
CA GLU A 108 -24.34 -5.16 18.47
C GLU A 108 -24.69 -3.95 17.57
N PHE A 109 -24.17 -3.91 16.33
CA PHE A 109 -24.41 -2.83 15.36
C PHE A 109 -25.25 -3.25 14.14
N GLN A 110 -25.75 -4.49 14.07
CA GLN A 110 -26.50 -4.97 12.90
C GLN A 110 -27.78 -4.17 12.62
N ASP A 111 -28.47 -3.71 13.67
CA ASP A 111 -29.71 -2.94 13.55
C ASP A 111 -29.48 -1.43 13.29
N HIS A 112 -28.22 -0.98 13.25
CA HIS A 112 -27.92 0.43 13.03
C HIS A 112 -28.01 0.81 11.55
N SER A 113 -28.65 1.96 11.27
CA SER A 113 -28.71 2.54 9.92
C SER A 113 -27.31 2.73 9.33
N ALA A 114 -27.16 2.41 8.04
CA ALA A 114 -25.90 2.59 7.30
C ALA A 114 -25.41 4.04 7.29
N ASP A 115 -26.32 5.01 7.43
CA ASP A 115 -26.00 6.43 7.46
C ASP A 115 -25.30 6.89 8.74
N VAL A 116 -25.48 6.16 9.84
CA VAL A 116 -24.87 6.44 11.14
C VAL A 116 -23.47 5.83 11.17
N PRO A 117 -22.40 6.64 11.28
CA PRO A 117 -21.04 6.13 11.39
C PRO A 117 -20.85 5.29 12.65
N LEU A 118 -20.25 4.10 12.50
CA LEU A 118 -19.91 3.25 13.64
C LEU A 118 -18.54 3.66 14.20
N ALA A 119 -18.50 3.91 15.50
CA ALA A 119 -17.25 4.12 16.23
C ALA A 119 -16.78 2.79 16.81
N ILE A 120 -15.86 2.12 16.12
CA ILE A 120 -15.22 0.89 16.57
C ILE A 120 -13.73 1.12 16.79
N LYS A 121 -13.10 0.29 17.64
CA LYS A 121 -11.65 0.35 17.83
C LYS A 121 -10.92 -0.19 16.60
N LEU A 122 -10.24 0.70 15.88
CA LEU A 122 -9.43 0.35 14.72
C LEU A 122 -8.02 -0.13 15.12
N THR A 123 -7.40 -0.94 14.26
CA THR A 123 -6.01 -1.38 14.46
C THR A 123 -5.07 -0.37 13.79
N ASP A 124 -4.32 0.38 14.58
CA ASP A 124 -3.30 1.29 14.06
C ASP A 124 -1.93 0.59 13.99
N GLY A 125 -1.44 0.39 12.77
CA GLY A 125 -0.16 -0.24 12.51
C GLY A 125 1.05 0.65 12.83
N LEU A 126 0.87 1.95 13.02
CA LEU A 126 1.96 2.88 13.32
C LEU A 126 2.02 3.32 14.78
N LEU A 127 1.02 2.97 15.59
CA LEU A 127 0.94 3.33 17.00
C LEU A 127 2.23 3.05 17.81
N PRO A 128 2.96 1.94 17.62
CA PRO A 128 4.20 1.68 18.36
C PRO A 128 5.32 2.70 18.11
N PHE A 129 5.23 3.51 17.06
CA PHE A 129 6.22 4.52 16.68
C PHE A 129 5.87 5.92 17.21
N HIS A 130 4.72 6.06 17.87
CA HIS A 130 4.35 7.29 18.56
C HIS A 130 4.96 7.34 19.96
N GLU A 131 5.77 8.36 20.21
CA GLU A 131 6.32 8.72 21.51
C GLU A 131 5.73 10.06 21.96
N ARG A 132 4.66 10.03 22.75
CA ARG A 132 3.92 11.22 23.21
C ARG A 132 3.32 11.97 22.01
N SER A 133 3.91 13.12 21.64
CA SER A 133 3.48 13.97 20.51
C SER A 133 4.39 13.84 19.29
N ASP A 134 5.39 12.96 19.36
CA ASP A 134 6.38 12.78 18.30
C ASP A 134 6.25 11.39 17.68
N PHE A 135 6.62 11.32 16.41
CA PHE A 135 6.78 10.10 15.65
C PHE A 135 8.26 9.78 15.55
N LEU A 136 8.64 8.57 15.97
CA LEU A 136 10.00 8.08 15.92
C LEU A 136 10.22 7.28 14.64
N TYR A 137 11.15 7.74 13.80
CA TYR A 137 11.56 7.03 12.58
C TYR A 137 13.03 6.62 12.67
N VAL A 138 13.32 5.33 12.65
CA VAL A 138 14.69 4.80 12.78
C VAL A 138 15.02 3.82 11.66
N SER A 139 15.55 4.29 10.54
CA SER A 139 15.96 3.40 9.44
C SER A 139 17.44 3.07 9.50
N ALA A 140 17.82 1.84 9.16
CA ALA A 140 19.21 1.43 9.04
C ALA A 140 19.69 1.52 7.58
N ASP A 141 20.73 2.32 7.33
CA ASP A 141 21.43 2.29 6.04
C ASP A 141 22.32 1.05 5.98
N GLN A 142 21.88 0.07 5.19
CA GLN A 142 22.58 -1.21 5.04
C GLN A 142 23.96 -1.06 4.40
N SER A 143 24.21 0.02 3.64
CA SER A 143 25.51 0.23 3.00
C SER A 143 26.57 0.78 3.95
N SER A 144 26.17 1.64 4.90
CA SER A 144 27.07 2.27 5.86
C SER A 144 26.98 1.68 7.28
N GLY A 145 25.96 0.87 7.55
CA GLY A 145 25.62 0.35 8.88
C GLY A 145 25.11 1.43 9.85
N GLN A 146 24.91 2.67 9.38
CA GLN A 146 24.46 3.76 10.24
C GLN A 146 22.94 3.80 10.36
N ASN A 147 22.46 4.03 11.58
CA ASN A 147 21.06 4.26 11.84
C ASN A 147 20.73 5.75 11.68
N ILE A 148 19.79 6.04 10.80
CA ILE A 148 19.19 7.37 10.66
C ILE A 148 17.98 7.42 11.60
N ARG A 149 18.15 8.13 12.73
CA ARG A 149 17.07 8.38 13.69
C ARG A 149 16.52 9.78 13.51
N ARG A 150 15.20 9.89 13.36
CA ARG A 150 14.47 11.16 13.31
C ARG A 150 13.31 11.12 14.29
N ARG A 151 13.15 12.22 15.01
CA ARG A 151 12.00 12.51 15.87
C ARG A 151 11.28 13.68 15.23
N ILE A 152 10.04 13.47 14.80
CA ILE A 152 9.28 14.44 14.01
C ILE A 152 7.93 14.63 14.71
N PRO A 153 7.46 15.85 14.96
CA PRO A 153 6.15 16.05 15.60
C PRO A 153 5.05 15.37 14.79
N SER A 154 4.29 14.46 15.41
CA SER A 154 3.31 13.62 14.70
C SER A 154 2.34 14.47 13.90
N ALA A 155 1.84 15.57 14.49
CA ALA A 155 0.91 16.51 13.86
C ALA A 155 1.38 17.13 12.53
N THR A 156 2.69 17.08 12.21
CA THR A 156 3.27 17.59 10.96
C THR A 156 3.40 16.51 9.87
N ILE A 157 3.13 15.26 10.22
CA ILE A 157 3.32 14.11 9.35
C ILE A 157 1.97 13.68 8.81
N THR A 158 1.92 13.50 7.50
CA THR A 158 0.78 12.93 6.80
C THR A 158 1.19 11.63 6.15
N VAL A 159 0.36 10.60 6.27
CA VAL A 159 0.47 9.43 5.39
C VAL A 159 -0.06 9.81 4.02
N THR A 160 0.81 9.86 3.03
CA THR A 160 0.51 10.46 1.72
C THR A 160 0.12 9.44 0.66
N CYS A 161 0.54 8.18 0.80
CA CYS A 161 0.13 7.10 -0.09
C CYS A 161 0.34 5.73 0.55
N ILE A 162 -0.38 4.72 0.05
CA ILE A 162 -0.23 3.33 0.45
C ILE A 162 0.07 2.45 -0.78
N GLY A 163 1.14 1.66 -0.71
CA GLY A 163 1.49 0.58 -1.63
C GLY A 163 1.22 -0.80 -1.02
N PHE A 164 1.22 -1.85 -1.83
CA PHE A 164 1.08 -3.22 -1.34
C PHE A 164 1.89 -4.17 -2.22
N LEU A 165 2.84 -4.89 -1.62
CA LEU A 165 3.56 -5.98 -2.25
C LEU A 165 2.82 -7.28 -1.94
N GLU A 166 2.04 -7.76 -2.92
CA GLU A 166 1.10 -8.88 -2.72
C GLU A 166 1.82 -10.18 -2.35
N ARG A 167 2.86 -10.57 -3.10
CA ARG A 167 3.62 -11.80 -2.85
C ARG A 167 4.22 -11.88 -1.44
N SER A 168 4.76 -10.77 -0.92
CA SER A 168 5.32 -10.69 0.43
C SER A 168 4.31 -10.20 1.48
N ARG A 169 3.05 -9.97 1.09
CA ARG A 169 1.96 -9.48 1.95
C ARG A 169 2.39 -8.27 2.79
N THR A 170 3.09 -7.34 2.15
CA THR A 170 3.70 -6.19 2.81
C THR A 170 3.02 -4.90 2.37
N VAL A 171 2.42 -4.18 3.32
CA VAL A 171 1.89 -2.84 3.10
C VAL A 171 3.06 -1.85 3.14
N LEU A 172 3.09 -0.92 2.18
CA LEU A 172 4.08 0.15 2.11
C LEU A 172 3.40 1.47 2.43
N VAL A 173 3.84 2.17 3.46
CA VAL A 173 3.24 3.41 3.96
C VAL A 173 4.18 4.57 3.65
N GLY A 174 3.81 5.45 2.73
CA GLY A 174 4.59 6.62 2.35
C GLY A 174 4.19 7.86 3.14
N PHE A 175 5.17 8.69 3.52
CA PHE A 175 4.96 9.87 4.37
C PHE A 175 5.30 11.19 3.67
N SER A 176 4.75 12.29 4.21
CA SER A 176 4.98 13.67 3.76
C SER A 176 6.44 14.14 3.85
N PHE A 177 7.25 13.53 4.71
CA PHE A 177 8.67 13.85 4.87
C PHE A 177 9.61 12.95 4.03
N GLY A 178 9.06 12.08 3.19
CA GLY A 178 9.82 11.16 2.34
C GLY A 178 10.09 9.77 2.94
N GLY A 179 9.73 9.54 4.21
CA GLY A 179 9.81 8.21 4.81
C GLY A 179 8.93 7.19 4.09
N ILE A 180 9.33 5.92 4.18
CA ILE A 180 8.49 4.77 3.82
C ILE A 180 8.61 3.75 4.94
N MET A 181 7.48 3.26 5.48
CA MET A 181 7.47 2.15 6.42
C MET A 181 6.79 0.93 5.81
N THR A 182 7.28 -0.25 6.13
CA THR A 182 6.66 -1.51 5.76
C THR A 182 5.79 -2.01 6.92
N ILE A 183 4.69 -2.69 6.63
CA ILE A 183 3.90 -3.44 7.61
C ILE A 183 3.67 -4.83 7.02
N SER A 184 4.28 -5.85 7.61
CA SER A 184 4.06 -7.25 7.22
C SER A 184 2.73 -7.74 7.79
N LEU A 185 1.88 -8.28 6.91
CA LEU A 185 0.59 -8.86 7.30
C LEU A 185 0.67 -10.36 7.62
N THR A 186 1.88 -10.94 7.64
CA THR A 186 2.08 -12.38 7.79
C THR A 186 2.07 -12.83 9.25
N SER A 187 2.23 -14.13 9.49
CA SER A 187 2.31 -14.70 10.86
C SER A 187 3.49 -14.17 11.68
N CYS A 188 4.49 -13.57 11.03
CA CYS A 188 5.57 -12.82 11.67
C CYS A 188 5.42 -11.32 11.34
N PRO A 189 4.49 -10.59 11.99
CA PRO A 189 4.28 -9.18 11.69
C PRO A 189 5.52 -8.38 12.12
N THR A 190 6.10 -7.65 11.17
CA THR A 190 7.16 -6.67 11.39
C THR A 190 6.71 -5.33 10.82
N ILE A 191 7.23 -4.26 11.42
CA ILE A 191 7.00 -2.91 10.93
C ILE A 191 8.37 -2.24 10.84
N ASP A 192 8.85 -2.00 9.63
CA ASP A 192 10.24 -1.59 9.41
C ASP A 192 10.31 -0.28 8.61
N PRO A 193 10.94 0.77 9.15
CA PRO A 193 11.23 1.99 8.39
C PRO A 193 12.35 1.77 7.37
N LEU A 194 12.14 2.24 6.15
CA LEU A 194 13.09 2.13 5.06
C LEU A 194 14.02 3.33 4.99
N VAL A 195 15.19 3.12 4.40
CA VAL A 195 16.06 4.23 4.00
C VAL A 195 15.41 4.94 2.82
N TYR A 196 15.46 6.27 2.84
CA TYR A 196 14.91 7.07 1.75
C TYR A 196 15.89 8.16 1.30
N PRO A 197 16.04 8.37 -0.02
CA PRO A 197 17.04 9.28 -0.57
C PRO A 197 16.59 10.75 -0.64
N SER A 198 15.30 11.01 -0.39
CA SER A 198 14.66 12.31 -0.58
C SER A 198 13.72 12.67 0.56
N SER A 199 13.80 13.90 1.07
CA SER A 199 12.87 14.38 2.09
C SER A 199 11.55 14.93 1.52
N GLY A 200 11.34 14.82 0.20
CA GLY A 200 10.08 15.20 -0.43
C GLY A 200 8.99 14.18 -0.14
N ALA A 201 7.74 14.63 -0.05
CA ALA A 201 6.58 13.76 0.21
C ALA A 201 6.51 12.59 -0.77
N VAL A 202 6.28 11.37 -0.26
CA VAL A 202 6.07 10.19 -1.12
C VAL A 202 4.67 10.28 -1.73
N ARG A 203 4.57 10.59 -3.02
CA ARG A 203 3.29 10.81 -3.70
C ARG A 203 2.65 9.53 -4.17
N PHE A 204 3.45 8.60 -4.68
CA PHE A 204 2.97 7.32 -5.19
C PHE A 204 3.96 6.21 -4.84
N ILE A 205 3.44 5.03 -4.53
CA ILE A 205 4.21 3.79 -4.42
C ILE A 205 3.55 2.78 -5.34
N VAL A 206 4.32 2.27 -6.30
CA VAL A 206 3.81 1.43 -7.38
C VAL A 206 4.61 0.13 -7.45
N PRO A 207 4.04 -1.00 -6.98
CA PRO A 207 4.64 -2.33 -7.10
C PRO A 207 4.91 -2.73 -8.55
N LEU A 208 5.97 -3.48 -8.75
CA LEU A 208 6.39 -4.08 -10.01
C LEU A 208 6.59 -5.58 -9.80
N GLU A 209 6.01 -6.39 -10.68
CA GLU A 209 6.33 -7.81 -10.77
C GLU A 209 7.09 -8.06 -12.07
N PRO A 210 8.42 -8.31 -12.00
CA PRO A 210 9.20 -8.62 -13.19
C PRO A 210 8.78 -9.97 -13.76
N ASP A 211 8.67 -10.04 -15.09
CA ASP A 211 8.23 -11.25 -15.79
C ASP A 211 9.24 -12.40 -15.68
N ASP A 212 10.54 -12.08 -15.75
CA ASP A 212 11.67 -13.00 -15.75
C ASP A 212 12.80 -12.42 -14.87
N ASP A 213 12.65 -12.48 -13.55
CA ASP A 213 13.75 -12.20 -12.60
C ASP A 213 14.32 -13.53 -12.10
N PRO A 214 15.57 -13.89 -12.45
CA PRO A 214 16.18 -15.16 -12.03
C PRO A 214 16.39 -15.24 -10.50
N ARG A 215 16.42 -14.11 -9.80
CA ARG A 215 16.52 -14.04 -8.34
C ARG A 215 15.13 -13.96 -7.69
N MET A 216 14.11 -13.65 -8.50
CA MET A 216 12.72 -13.47 -8.12
C MET A 216 12.56 -12.39 -7.04
N HIS A 217 13.26 -11.28 -7.16
CA HIS A 217 13.08 -10.16 -6.24
C HIS A 217 11.76 -9.45 -6.53
N LEU A 218 11.22 -8.76 -5.52
CA LEU A 218 10.10 -7.84 -5.74
C LEU A 218 10.64 -6.44 -5.90
N TRP A 219 9.94 -5.63 -6.67
CA TRP A 219 10.38 -4.28 -7.00
C TRP A 219 9.23 -3.31 -6.81
N PHE A 220 9.52 -2.06 -6.50
CA PHE A 220 8.52 -1.00 -6.58
C PHE A 220 9.16 0.35 -6.83
N PHE A 221 8.44 1.22 -7.54
CA PHE A 221 8.80 2.62 -7.62
C PHE A 221 8.16 3.41 -6.48
N ALA A 222 8.90 4.35 -5.92
CA ALA A 222 8.39 5.42 -5.08
C ALA A 222 8.64 6.77 -5.76
N ALA A 223 7.59 7.54 -5.97
CA ALA A 223 7.65 8.87 -6.57
C ALA A 223 7.64 9.94 -5.47
N PHE A 224 8.74 10.68 -5.35
CA PHE A 224 8.95 11.71 -4.34
C PHE A 224 8.67 13.10 -4.91
N GLY A 225 7.99 13.93 -4.12
CA GLY A 225 7.77 15.34 -4.42
C GLY A 225 9.10 16.13 -4.45
N ALA A 226 9.05 17.29 -5.09
CA ALA A 226 10.18 18.20 -5.11
C ALA A 226 10.36 18.83 -3.72
N THR A 227 11.59 19.25 -3.44
CA THR A 227 11.95 20.02 -2.26
C THR A 227 12.60 21.33 -2.70
N GLY A 228 12.86 22.25 -1.77
CA GLY A 228 13.61 23.46 -2.09
C GLY A 228 15.03 23.18 -2.64
N ALA A 229 15.58 21.98 -2.42
CA ALA A 229 16.95 21.62 -2.80
C ALA A 229 17.06 20.53 -3.87
N LYS A 230 15.99 19.80 -4.18
CA LYS A 230 15.99 18.68 -5.13
C LYS A 230 14.72 18.69 -5.98
N PRO A 231 14.80 18.36 -7.29
CA PRO A 231 13.63 18.24 -8.15
C PRO A 231 12.76 17.05 -7.72
N LEU A 232 11.69 16.77 -8.47
CA LEU A 232 10.95 15.51 -8.32
C LEU A 232 11.92 14.34 -8.48
N GLN A 233 11.71 13.25 -7.74
CA GLN A 233 12.58 12.07 -7.82
C GLN A 233 11.76 10.80 -7.92
N LEU A 234 12.17 9.89 -8.78
CA LEU A 234 11.63 8.54 -8.88
C LEU A 234 12.69 7.57 -8.36
N CYS A 235 12.37 6.82 -7.29
CA CYS A 235 13.28 5.83 -6.73
C CYS A 235 12.75 4.41 -6.97
N LEU A 236 13.57 3.55 -7.53
CA LEU A 236 13.33 2.10 -7.57
C LEU A 236 13.83 1.50 -6.26
N TYR A 237 12.97 0.74 -5.60
CA TYR A 237 13.29 -0.09 -4.46
C TYR A 237 13.29 -1.57 -4.88
N GLU A 238 14.24 -2.32 -4.34
CA GLU A 238 14.31 -3.77 -4.43
C GLU A 238 13.96 -4.37 -3.07
N ALA A 239 13.13 -5.39 -3.07
CA ALA A 239 12.82 -6.24 -1.94
C ALA A 239 13.38 -7.64 -2.20
N MET A 240 14.45 -7.97 -1.45
CA MET A 240 15.18 -9.23 -1.53
C MET A 240 14.74 -10.17 -0.41
N PHE A 241 14.97 -11.47 -0.59
CA PHE A 241 14.68 -12.50 0.43
C PHE A 241 15.92 -13.36 0.69
N PRO A 242 16.96 -12.82 1.36
CA PRO A 242 18.25 -13.52 1.48
C PRO A 242 18.16 -14.88 2.17
N GLU A 243 17.24 -15.02 3.13
CA GLU A 243 16.99 -16.29 3.83
C GLU A 243 16.36 -17.37 2.93
N GLU A 244 15.80 -16.98 1.78
CA GLU A 244 15.07 -17.86 0.87
C GLU A 244 15.75 -18.01 -0.51
N GLU A 245 16.91 -17.40 -0.74
CA GLU A 245 17.59 -17.42 -2.05
C GLU A 245 17.87 -18.85 -2.54
N THR A 246 18.24 -19.75 -1.64
CA THR A 246 18.53 -21.17 -1.94
C THR A 246 17.30 -22.07 -1.91
N VAL A 247 16.15 -21.56 -1.45
CA VAL A 247 14.90 -22.32 -1.35
C VAL A 247 14.23 -22.35 -2.73
N PRO A 248 13.76 -23.53 -3.20
CA PRO A 248 12.99 -23.63 -4.43
C PRO A 248 11.79 -22.67 -4.42
N ILE A 249 11.52 -22.01 -5.55
CA ILE A 249 10.52 -20.94 -5.66
C ILE A 249 9.15 -21.37 -5.11
N GLN A 250 8.75 -22.62 -5.35
CA GLN A 250 7.45 -23.17 -4.92
C GLN A 250 7.33 -23.33 -3.39
N GLN A 251 8.46 -23.31 -2.68
CA GLN A 251 8.54 -23.48 -1.23
C GLN A 251 8.86 -22.16 -0.50
N ARG A 252 9.13 -21.08 -1.24
CA ARG A 252 9.43 -19.76 -0.66
C ARG A 252 8.21 -19.19 0.05
N THR A 253 8.43 -18.65 1.25
CA THR A 253 7.35 -18.07 2.06
C THR A 253 7.20 -16.57 1.83
N TRP A 254 8.19 -15.94 1.21
CA TRP A 254 8.24 -14.52 0.86
C TRP A 254 8.10 -13.62 2.10
N ASN A 255 8.63 -14.07 3.23
CA ASN A 255 8.56 -13.37 4.49
C ASN A 255 9.80 -12.49 4.72
N LYS A 256 9.64 -11.43 5.52
CA LYS A 256 10.73 -10.55 5.98
C LYS A 256 11.62 -10.04 4.82
N PRO A 257 11.04 -9.35 3.81
CA PRO A 257 11.84 -8.80 2.73
C PRO A 257 12.86 -7.79 3.27
N MET A 258 14.10 -7.87 2.77
CA MET A 258 15.08 -6.81 2.93
C MET A 258 14.91 -5.80 1.80
N ILE A 259 14.42 -4.60 2.14
CA ILE A 259 14.08 -3.57 1.16
C ILE A 259 15.11 -2.44 1.15
N SER A 260 15.63 -2.11 -0.02
CA SER A 260 16.62 -1.04 -0.20
C SER A 260 16.45 -0.26 -1.51
N PRO A 261 16.80 1.04 -1.55
CA PRO A 261 16.80 1.80 -2.79
C PRO A 261 17.92 1.32 -3.73
N LYS A 262 17.63 1.21 -5.03
CA LYS A 262 18.59 0.77 -6.05
C LYS A 262 18.89 1.79 -7.12
N LEU A 263 17.89 2.56 -7.50
CA LEU A 263 18.03 3.57 -8.55
C LEU A 263 17.26 4.80 -8.14
N LEU A 264 17.88 5.97 -8.27
CA LEU A 264 17.24 7.26 -8.05
C LEU A 264 17.36 8.10 -9.31
N ILE A 265 16.22 8.49 -9.86
CA ILE A 265 16.12 9.26 -11.10
C ILE A 265 15.56 10.64 -10.75
N PRO A 266 16.35 11.72 -10.86
CA PRO A 266 15.80 13.08 -10.81
C PRO A 266 14.97 13.35 -12.07
N VAL A 267 13.83 14.01 -11.90
CA VAL A 267 12.95 14.43 -13.00
C VAL A 267 12.97 15.95 -13.05
N GLU A 268 13.86 16.46 -13.91
CA GLU A 268 14.07 17.89 -14.11
C GLU A 268 12.87 18.55 -14.80
N ASP A 269 12.80 19.89 -14.71
CA ASP A 269 11.81 20.75 -15.37
C ASP A 269 10.33 20.36 -15.11
N SER A 270 10.09 19.65 -14.01
CA SER A 270 8.78 19.10 -13.65
C SER A 270 8.33 19.58 -12.26
N ILE A 271 7.07 19.97 -12.14
CA ILE A 271 6.54 20.65 -10.94
C ILE A 271 5.74 19.73 -10.01
N LYS A 272 5.06 18.70 -10.53
CA LYS A 272 4.26 17.77 -9.74
C LYS A 272 4.05 16.43 -10.43
N TRP A 273 3.88 15.40 -9.63
CA TRP A 273 3.34 14.11 -10.08
C TRP A 273 1.82 14.20 -10.22
N VAL A 274 1.28 13.63 -11.31
CA VAL A 274 -0.17 13.56 -11.54
C VAL A 274 -0.72 12.18 -11.19
N SER A 275 -0.02 11.13 -11.62
CA SER A 275 -0.37 9.73 -11.37
C SER A 275 0.88 8.87 -11.58
N ALA A 276 0.93 7.71 -10.93
CA ALA A 276 1.89 6.65 -11.23
C ALA A 276 1.17 5.30 -11.13
N GLN A 277 1.26 4.52 -12.20
CA GLN A 277 0.59 3.21 -12.31
C GLN A 277 1.52 2.24 -13.05
N THR A 278 1.50 0.97 -12.65
CA THR A 278 2.19 -0.09 -13.38
C THR A 278 1.30 -0.53 -14.52
N LEU A 279 1.85 -0.51 -15.74
CA LEU A 279 1.18 -1.10 -16.90
C LEU A 279 1.51 -2.59 -16.94
N VAL A 280 0.54 -3.41 -16.56
CA VAL A 280 0.63 -4.87 -16.65
C VAL A 280 0.15 -5.30 -18.03
N ARG A 281 0.93 -6.13 -18.72
CA ARG A 281 0.44 -6.82 -19.92
C ARG A 281 -0.35 -8.04 -19.47
N GLU A 282 -1.64 -8.10 -19.79
CA GLU A 282 -2.42 -9.34 -19.65
C GLU A 282 -1.77 -10.43 -20.50
N ARG A 283 -1.33 -11.51 -19.84
CA ARG A 283 -0.77 -12.68 -20.52
C ARG A 283 -1.95 -13.51 -21.02
N SER A 284 -2.01 -13.74 -22.33
CA SER A 284 -3.06 -14.55 -22.97
C SER A 284 -2.92 -16.07 -22.74
N ASP A 285 -1.88 -16.53 -22.05
CA ASP A 285 -1.73 -17.93 -21.62
C ASP A 285 -0.95 -18.03 -20.29
N PRO A 286 -1.39 -18.87 -19.33
CA PRO A 286 -0.61 -19.18 -18.14
C PRO A 286 0.57 -20.08 -18.54
N ARG A 287 1.79 -19.51 -18.56
CA ARG A 287 3.02 -20.31 -18.68
C ARG A 287 3.07 -21.32 -17.53
N GLY A 288 3.28 -22.58 -17.87
CA GLY A 288 3.56 -23.60 -16.87
C GLY A 288 4.87 -23.26 -16.13
N PRO A 289 5.11 -23.85 -14.94
CA PRO A 289 6.29 -23.59 -14.13
C PRO A 289 7.65 -23.95 -14.80
N GLU A 290 7.66 -24.48 -16.03
CA GLU A 290 8.86 -24.90 -16.77
C GLU A 290 9.28 -23.97 -17.93
N ASP A 291 8.47 -22.98 -18.31
CA ASP A 291 8.69 -22.23 -19.58
C ASP A 291 9.74 -21.10 -19.50
N SER A 292 10.28 -20.79 -18.33
CA SER A 292 11.22 -19.68 -18.11
C SER A 292 12.63 -19.90 -18.69
N MET A 293 12.94 -21.08 -19.24
CA MET A 293 14.25 -21.34 -19.89
C MET A 293 14.22 -21.39 -21.42
N ARG A 294 13.05 -21.39 -22.07
CA ARG A 294 12.98 -21.74 -23.51
C ARG A 294 13.05 -20.58 -24.49
N GLU A 295 12.73 -19.35 -24.09
CA GLU A 295 12.62 -18.22 -25.03
C GLU A 295 13.86 -17.33 -25.15
N SER A 296 14.79 -17.38 -24.19
CA SER A 296 16.03 -16.58 -24.19
C SER A 296 16.95 -16.87 -25.39
N PHE A 297 16.74 -17.99 -26.10
CA PHE A 297 17.53 -18.38 -27.27
C PHE A 297 16.91 -18.01 -28.62
N ARG A 298 15.67 -17.48 -28.67
CA ARG A 298 14.97 -17.21 -29.95
C ARG A 298 14.93 -15.74 -30.39
N LEU A 299 15.27 -14.80 -29.51
CA LEU A 299 15.27 -13.36 -29.83
C LEU A 299 16.54 -12.86 -30.56
N GLY A 300 17.49 -13.75 -30.88
CA GLY A 300 18.68 -13.43 -31.67
C GLY A 300 18.47 -13.28 -33.18
N ALA A 301 17.24 -13.31 -33.69
CA ALA A 301 16.97 -13.34 -35.13
C ALA A 301 15.76 -12.49 -35.55
N PHE A 302 15.78 -11.18 -35.30
CA PHE A 302 14.97 -10.27 -36.14
C PHE A 302 15.77 -9.03 -36.57
N ARG A 303 15.67 -8.80 -37.88
CA ARG A 303 16.47 -7.90 -38.72
C ARG A 303 16.24 -6.43 -38.37
N SER A 304 17.29 -5.63 -38.56
CA SER A 304 17.23 -4.17 -38.50
C SER A 304 16.18 -3.62 -39.46
N ILE A 305 15.28 -2.78 -38.96
CA ILE A 305 14.56 -1.82 -39.79
C ILE A 305 15.30 -0.49 -39.61
N ARG A 306 16.00 -0.07 -40.65
CA ARG A 306 16.57 1.28 -40.75
C ARG A 306 15.43 2.27 -40.99
N MET A 307 15.47 3.41 -40.29
CA MET A 307 14.91 4.67 -40.81
C MET A 307 15.71 5.12 -42.04
#